data_AF-A0A7Z9M0Y8-F1
#
_entry.id   AF-A0A7Z9M0Y8-F1
#
_cell.length_a   1.000
_cell.length_b   1.000
_cell.length_c   1.000
_cell.angle_alpha   90.00
_cell.angle_beta   90.00
_cell.angle_gamma   90.00
#
_symmetry.space_group_name_H-M   'P 1'
#
loop_
_entity.id
_entity.type
_entity.pdbx_description
1 polymer ?
#
loop_
_entity_poly.entity_id
_entity_poly.type
_entity_poly.pdbx_seq_one_letter_code
_entity_poly.pdbx_strand_id
1 'polypeptide(L)'
;EEFRSAMSTPPRTFELLPVNPDGEAASSDAYILSPSGDMILDRLLPAYIRNTVYTAMVENAAAEQGARRTAMKSATDNAGDMLEYLTRTYNRARQAQITQEIAEIVGGAARLE
;
A
#
# COMPACT_ATOMS: atom_id res chain seq x y z
N GLU A 1 9.84 -6.99 2.93
CA GLU A 1 8.52 -7.56 2.59
C GLU A 1 8.63 -8.20 1.22
N GLU A 2 8.00 -9.34 0.99
CA GLU A 2 8.06 -9.99 -0.32
C GLU A 2 6.90 -9.48 -1.19
N PHE A 3 7.21 -8.76 -2.27
CA PHE A 3 6.18 -8.29 -3.20
C PHE A 3 5.61 -9.47 -3.99
N ARG A 4 4.45 -9.98 -3.55
CA ARG A 4 3.68 -11.02 -4.28
C ARG A 4 2.58 -10.42 -5.15
N SER A 5 1.92 -9.37 -4.67
CA SER A 5 0.76 -8.78 -5.32
C SER A 5 0.48 -7.38 -4.76
N ALA A 6 -0.20 -6.53 -5.53
CA ALA A 6 -0.64 -5.22 -5.09
C ALA A 6 -1.59 -5.25 -3.86
N MET A 7 -2.17 -6.40 -3.54
CA MET A 7 -3.08 -6.59 -2.41
C MET A 7 -2.49 -7.37 -1.23
N SER A 8 -1.32 -8.00 -1.38
CA SER A 8 -0.72 -8.81 -0.32
C SER A 8 0.79 -8.75 -0.37
N THR A 9 1.37 -8.23 0.71
CA THR A 9 2.82 -8.12 0.87
C THR A 9 3.18 -8.53 2.30
N PRO A 10 3.34 -9.84 2.58
CA PRO A 10 3.69 -10.28 3.92
C PRO A 10 5.11 -9.86 4.30
N PRO A 11 5.36 -9.56 5.58
CA PRO A 11 6.71 -9.34 6.07
C PRO A 11 7.51 -10.63 5.90
N ARG A 12 8.75 -10.49 5.40
CA ARG A 12 9.68 -11.60 5.20
C ARG A 12 10.99 -11.26 5.88
N THR A 13 11.54 -12.22 6.59
CA THR A 13 12.89 -12.18 7.15
C THR A 13 13.71 -13.25 6.45
N PHE A 14 14.94 -12.92 6.09
CA PHE A 14 15.91 -13.88 5.57
C PHE A 14 17.27 -13.60 6.21
N GLU A 15 18.04 -14.64 6.43
CA GLU A 15 19.40 -14.53 6.94
C GLU A 15 20.30 -14.06 5.80
N LEU A 16 20.91 -12.88 5.98
CA LEU A 16 21.80 -12.30 4.96
C LEU A 16 23.23 -12.84 5.08
N LEU A 17 23.68 -13.01 6.32
CA LEU A 17 24.98 -13.54 6.68
C LEU A 17 24.85 -14.32 8.00
N PRO A 18 25.64 -15.40 8.19
CA PRO A 18 26.55 -16.02 7.22
C PRO A 18 25.83 -16.69 6.03
N VAL A 19 26.51 -16.79 4.88
CA VAL A 19 25.95 -17.50 3.72
C VAL A 19 26.05 -19.00 3.99
N ASN A 20 24.92 -19.63 4.27
CA ASN A 20 24.83 -21.07 4.43
C ASN A 20 24.58 -21.71 3.04
N PRO A 21 25.47 -22.60 2.55
CA PRO A 21 25.24 -23.27 1.28
C PRO A 21 24.08 -24.27 1.40
N ASP A 22 23.08 -24.13 0.53
CA ASP A 22 21.99 -25.08 0.42
C ASP A 22 22.43 -26.30 -0.43
N GLY A 23 23.11 -27.27 0.19
CA GLY A 23 23.47 -28.55 -0.45
C GLY A 23 24.85 -29.12 -0.07
N GLU A 24 25.12 -30.35 -0.52
CA GLU A 24 26.46 -30.95 -0.45
C GLU A 24 27.43 -30.13 -1.30
N ALA A 25 28.60 -29.79 -0.75
CA ALA A 25 29.62 -29.03 -1.47
C ALA A 25 29.98 -29.74 -2.78
N ALA A 26 29.58 -29.16 -3.91
CA ALA A 26 29.98 -29.65 -5.23
C ALA A 26 31.51 -29.62 -5.31
N SER A 27 32.10 -30.69 -5.85
CA SER A 27 33.56 -30.82 -6.01
C SER A 27 34.14 -29.58 -6.69
N SER A 28 35.17 -28.98 -6.08
CA SER A 28 35.85 -27.77 -6.57
C SER A 28 36.50 -27.95 -7.94
N ASP A 29 36.61 -29.20 -8.42
CA ASP A 29 37.20 -29.55 -9.72
C ASP A 29 36.36 -29.12 -10.93
N ALA A 30 35.12 -28.63 -10.73
CA ALA A 30 34.23 -28.24 -11.82
C ALA A 30 34.51 -26.85 -12.42
N TYR A 31 35.33 -26.00 -11.78
CA TYR A 31 35.52 -24.61 -12.20
C TYR A 31 37.00 -24.18 -12.24
N ILE A 32 37.45 -23.68 -13.40
CA ILE A 32 38.73 -22.99 -13.52
C ILE A 32 38.50 -21.53 -13.11
N LEU A 33 38.94 -21.16 -11.91
CA LEU A 33 38.85 -19.79 -11.39
C LEU A 33 40.11 -19.00 -11.77
N SER A 34 39.90 -17.84 -12.39
CA SER A 34 40.96 -16.86 -12.68
C SER A 34 40.41 -15.46 -12.41
N PRO A 35 40.91 -14.69 -11.43
CA PRO A 35 42.00 -14.93 -10.47
C PRO A 35 41.67 -15.98 -9.38
N SER A 36 42.46 -16.08 -8.29
CA SER A 36 42.21 -17.06 -7.21
C SER A 36 40.80 -16.92 -6.61
N GLY A 37 40.23 -18.03 -6.14
CA GLY A 37 38.88 -18.06 -5.57
C GLY A 37 38.68 -17.05 -4.44
N ASP A 38 39.68 -16.87 -3.58
CA ASP A 38 39.66 -15.88 -2.49
C ASP A 38 39.52 -14.45 -3.01
N MET A 39 40.28 -14.09 -4.06
CA MET A 39 40.19 -12.75 -4.66
C MET A 39 38.83 -12.48 -5.31
N ILE A 40 38.23 -13.52 -5.91
CA ILE A 40 36.88 -13.43 -6.47
C ILE A 40 35.88 -13.23 -5.34
N LEU A 41 36.00 -14.00 -4.25
CA LEU A 41 35.10 -13.96 -3.11
C LEU A 41 35.17 -12.61 -2.38
N ASP A 42 36.36 -12.04 -2.18
CA ASP A 42 36.58 -10.71 -1.58
C ASP A 42 35.84 -9.60 -2.33
N ARG A 43 35.71 -9.73 -3.65
CA ARG A 43 34.97 -8.78 -4.47
C ARG A 43 33.48 -9.10 -4.56
N LEU A 44 33.12 -10.38 -4.55
CA LEU A 44 31.75 -10.83 -4.73
C LEU A 44 30.91 -10.63 -3.47
N LEU A 45 31.46 -10.87 -2.28
CA LEU A 45 30.74 -10.74 -1.01
C LEU A 45 30.16 -9.32 -0.78
N PRO A 46 30.92 -8.22 -0.94
CA PRO A 46 30.37 -6.88 -0.82
C PRO A 46 29.33 -6.55 -1.89
N ALA A 47 29.50 -7.06 -3.12
CA ALA A 47 28.56 -6.86 -4.21
C ALA A 47 27.23 -7.61 -3.94
N TYR A 48 27.31 -8.82 -3.41
CA TYR A 48 26.15 -9.60 -2.98
C TYR A 48 25.34 -8.85 -1.91
N ILE A 49 25.99 -8.42 -0.81
CA ILE A 49 25.32 -7.68 0.26
C ILE A 49 24.65 -6.42 -0.28
N ARG A 50 25.35 -5.64 -1.11
CA ARG A 50 24.81 -4.41 -1.70
C ARG A 50 23.57 -4.69 -2.54
N ASN A 51 23.63 -5.69 -3.41
CA ASN A 51 22.51 -6.07 -4.27
C ASN A 51 21.33 -6.57 -3.44
N THR A 52 21.57 -7.44 -2.46
CA THR A 52 20.50 -7.99 -1.63
C THR A 52 19.78 -6.91 -0.81
N VAL A 53 20.52 -5.98 -0.20
CA VAL A 53 19.93 -4.84 0.51
C VAL A 53 19.18 -3.92 -0.46
N TYR A 54 19.76 -3.62 -1.63
CA TYR A 54 19.12 -2.79 -2.63
C TYR A 54 17.79 -3.39 -3.12
N THR A 55 17.77 -4.67 -3.44
CA THR A 55 16.55 -5.39 -3.82
C THR A 55 15.51 -5.32 -2.71
N ALA A 56 15.89 -5.57 -1.46
CA ALA A 56 14.97 -5.48 -0.32
C ALA A 56 14.36 -4.08 -0.15
N MET A 57 15.14 -3.02 -0.37
CA MET A 57 14.65 -1.64 -0.33
C MET A 57 13.68 -1.33 -1.47
N VAL A 58 13.97 -1.78 -2.69
CA VAL A 58 13.10 -1.58 -3.86
C VAL A 58 11.77 -2.32 -3.68
N GLU A 59 11.81 -3.57 -3.20
CA GLU A 59 10.62 -4.35 -2.89
C GLU A 59 9.77 -3.69 -1.80
N ASN A 60 10.41 -3.16 -0.74
CA ASN A 60 9.72 -2.46 0.33
C ASN A 60 9.04 -1.17 -0.17
N ALA A 61 9.72 -0.38 -1.00
CA ALA A 61 9.14 0.82 -1.59
C ALA A 61 7.94 0.48 -2.50
N ALA A 62 8.03 -0.58 -3.31
CA ALA A 62 6.93 -1.04 -4.14
C ALA A 62 5.72 -1.49 -3.31
N ALA A 63 5.98 -2.24 -2.23
CA ALA A 63 4.96 -2.67 -1.29
C ALA A 63 4.26 -1.50 -0.58
N GLU A 64 5.03 -0.51 -0.11
CA GLU A 64 4.47 0.70 0.52
C GLU A 64 3.52 1.43 -0.45
N GLN A 65 3.92 1.60 -1.71
CA GLN A 65 3.07 2.25 -2.70
C GLN A 65 1.80 1.44 -2.99
N GLY A 66 1.90 0.10 -3.03
CA GLY A 66 0.74 -0.79 -3.17
C GLY A 66 -0.24 -0.68 -1.99
N ALA A 67 0.28 -0.74 -0.76
CA ALA A 67 -0.49 -0.57 0.47
C ALA A 67 -1.14 0.81 0.53
N ARG A 68 -0.40 1.88 0.21
CA ARG A 68 -0.90 3.25 0.18
C ARG A 68 -2.03 3.41 -0.84
N ARG A 69 -1.89 2.86 -2.05
CA ARG A 69 -2.96 2.90 -3.07
C ARG A 69 -4.22 2.20 -2.59
N THR A 70 -4.08 1.02 -1.99
CA THR A 70 -5.22 0.27 -1.44
C THR A 70 -5.92 1.04 -0.33
N ALA A 71 -5.16 1.61 0.61
CA ALA A 71 -5.70 2.44 1.69
C ALA A 71 -6.43 3.70 1.16
N MET A 72 -5.84 4.39 0.18
CA MET A 72 -6.46 5.57 -0.43
C MET A 72 -7.72 5.23 -1.23
N LYS A 73 -7.76 4.06 -1.88
CA LYS A 73 -8.97 3.57 -2.53
C LYS A 73 -10.08 3.37 -1.51
N SER A 74 -9.82 2.65 -0.42
CA SER A 74 -10.80 2.46 0.66
C SER A 74 -11.25 3.79 1.27
N ALA A 75 -10.34 4.75 1.47
CA ALA A 75 -10.70 6.08 1.95
C ALA A 75 -11.62 6.83 0.98
N THR A 76 -11.37 6.72 -0.32
CA THR A 76 -12.19 7.33 -1.38
C THR A 76 -13.58 6.71 -1.44
N ASP A 77 -13.67 5.39 -1.37
CA ASP A 77 -14.94 4.65 -1.36
C ASP A 77 -15.78 5.08 -0.13
N ASN A 78 -15.16 5.10 1.07
CA ASN A 78 -15.82 5.54 2.29
C ASN A 78 -16.28 7.01 2.25
N ALA A 79 -15.50 7.89 1.62
CA ALA A 79 -15.87 9.29 1.42
C ALA A 79 -17.07 9.43 0.46
N GLY A 80 -17.14 8.60 -0.57
CA GLY A 80 -18.28 8.52 -1.47
C GLY A 80 -19.58 8.14 -0.75
N ASP A 81 -19.51 7.12 0.11
CA ASP A 81 -20.66 6.68 0.92
C ASP A 81 -21.14 7.79 1.88
N MET A 82 -20.20 8.50 2.53
CA MET A 82 -20.53 9.65 3.38
C MET A 82 -21.16 10.79 2.59
N LEU A 83 -20.66 11.09 1.39
CA LEU A 83 -21.22 12.12 0.53
C LEU A 83 -22.66 11.80 0.14
N GLU A 84 -22.94 10.54 -0.21
CA GLU A 84 -24.27 10.10 -0.57
C GLU A 84 -25.25 10.25 0.61
N TYR A 85 -24.83 9.84 1.81
CA TYR A 85 -25.59 10.01 3.04
C TYR A 85 -25.88 11.49 3.35
N LEU A 86 -24.87 12.35 3.28
CA LEU A 86 -25.01 13.78 3.53
C LEU A 86 -25.91 14.45 2.49
N THR A 87 -25.82 14.03 1.22
CA THR A 87 -26.68 14.54 0.14
C THR A 87 -28.16 14.21 0.38
N ARG A 88 -28.46 12.98 0.80
CA ARG A 88 -29.84 12.59 1.18
C ARG A 88 -30.34 13.43 2.36
N THR A 89 -29.50 13.61 3.37
CA THR A 89 -29.81 14.40 4.58
C THR A 89 -30.07 15.86 4.23
N TYR A 90 -29.22 16.45 3.39
CA TYR A 90 -29.35 17.82 2.90
C TYR A 90 -30.67 18.02 2.15
N ASN A 91 -31.01 17.13 1.23
CA ASN A 91 -32.28 17.24 0.48
C ASN A 91 -33.50 17.13 1.38
N ARG A 92 -33.47 16.25 2.40
CA ARG A 92 -34.55 16.15 3.39
C ARG A 92 -34.68 17.44 4.20
N ALA A 93 -33.57 18.00 4.69
CA ALA A 93 -33.58 19.26 5.42
C ALA A 93 -34.10 20.42 4.56
N ARG A 94 -33.66 20.49 3.29
CA ARG A 94 -34.13 21.49 2.33
C ARG A 94 -35.65 21.40 2.11
N GLN A 95 -36.19 20.20 1.93
CA GLN A 95 -37.63 20.00 1.76
C GLN A 95 -38.40 20.43 3.02
N ALA A 96 -37.93 20.04 4.21
CA ALA A 96 -38.54 20.44 5.47
C ALA A 96 -38.55 21.97 5.63
N GLN A 97 -37.47 22.65 5.26
CA GLN A 97 -37.38 24.12 5.30
C GLN A 97 -38.38 24.77 4.32
N ILE A 98 -38.48 24.29 3.08
CA ILE A 98 -39.48 24.79 2.11
C ILE A 98 -40.91 24.62 2.65
N THR A 99 -41.23 23.46 3.23
CA THR A 99 -42.55 23.23 3.83
C THR A 99 -42.82 24.17 5.00
N GLN A 100 -41.81 24.42 5.85
CA GLN A 100 -41.91 25.36 6.97
C GLN A 100 -42.17 26.79 6.48
N GLU A 101 -41.40 27.26 5.49
CA GLU A 101 -41.58 28.59 4.90
C GLU A 101 -42.98 28.75 4.29
N ILE A 102 -43.48 27.74 3.56
CA ILE A 102 -44.84 27.76 3.00
C ILE A 102 -45.89 27.79 4.12
N ALA A 103 -45.73 26.99 5.17
CA ALA A 103 -46.66 26.97 6.30
C ALA A 103 -46.71 28.33 7.01
N GLU A 104 -45.57 29.01 7.16
CA GLU A 104 -45.49 30.35 7.73
C GLU A 104 -46.18 31.39 6.84
N ILE A 105 -45.99 31.33 5.51
CA ILE A 105 -46.67 32.22 4.56
C ILE A 105 -48.19 32.06 4.64
N VAL A 106 -48.69 30.83 4.61
CA VAL A 106 -50.14 30.54 4.68
C VAL A 106 -50.73 30.95 6.02
N GLY A 107 -50.05 30.63 7.14
CA GLY A 107 -50.48 31.03 8.48
C GLY A 107 -50.40 32.54 8.73
N GLY A 108 -49.53 33.26 8.02
CA GLY A 108 -49.50 34.72 7.99
C GLY A 108 -50.65 35.33 7.21
N ALA A 109 -50.94 34.80 6.01
CA ALA A 109 -52.03 35.27 5.17
C ALA A 109 -53.41 35.09 5.83
N ALA A 110 -53.64 33.96 6.50
CA ALA A 110 -54.90 33.67 7.20
C ALA A 110 -55.17 34.57 8.43
N ARG A 111 -54.20 35.38 8.89
CA ARG A 111 -54.38 36.35 9.98
C ARG A 111 -54.78 37.75 9.51
N LEU A 112 -54.75 37.99 8.20
CA LEU A 112 -55.14 39.26 7.56
C LEU A 112 -56.59 39.26 7.05
N GLU A 113 -57.24 38.09 7.02
CA GLU A 113 -58.65 37.86 6.70
C GLU A 113 -59.49 37.81 7.98
#